data_AF-Q22TA3-F1
#
_entry.id   AF-Q22TA3-F1
#
_cell.length_a   1.000
_cell.length_b   1.000
_cell.length_c   1.000
_cell.angle_alpha   90.00
_cell.angle_beta   90.00
_cell.angle_gamma   90.00
#
_symmetry.space_group_name_H-M   'P 1'
#
loop_
_entity.id
_entity.type
_entity.pdbx_description
1 polymer ?
#
loop_
_entity_poly.entity_id
_entity_poly.type
_entity_poly.pdbx_seq_one_letter_code
_entity_poly.pdbx_strand_id
1 'polypeptide(L)'
;MIKSINSPIINQLYIGDSKFTNQNEGATNKEQFLSSCQAMQNFEILSLYSKCAKSNAIKNIINQFQNFILCSDDQIVVESISELIEQRNLSQIRKEFNTFCKLKKLNQSFLVSVINSKRFSMFFKYFLNYYVLDWAFERVNKELNNHLICIIFFQRCFLDKTLIKEIKTYKKRLD
;
A
#
# COMPACT_ATOMS: atom_id res chain seq x y z
N MET A 1 31.65 -11.31 -59.52
CA MET A 1 32.35 -12.51 -59.02
C MET A 1 32.42 -12.39 -57.51
N ILE A 2 31.88 -13.38 -56.82
CA ILE A 2 31.59 -13.46 -55.38
C ILE A 2 32.87 -13.52 -54.53
N LYS A 3 32.86 -12.92 -53.34
CA LYS A 3 33.47 -13.39 -52.06
C LYS A 3 33.09 -12.39 -50.96
N SER A 4 32.04 -12.65 -50.17
CA SER A 4 32.00 -13.48 -48.96
C SER A 4 32.82 -12.88 -47.81
N ILE A 5 32.09 -12.26 -46.88
CA ILE A 5 32.55 -11.78 -45.57
C ILE A 5 32.36 -12.94 -44.60
N ASN A 6 33.46 -13.43 -44.02
CA ASN A 6 33.44 -14.31 -42.86
C ASN A 6 34.08 -13.59 -41.66
N SER A 7 33.27 -13.36 -40.63
CA SER A 7 33.69 -13.34 -39.21
C SER A 7 33.98 -14.81 -38.79
N PRO A 8 34.61 -15.17 -37.63
CA PRO A 8 34.78 -14.39 -36.41
C PRO A 8 36.14 -14.53 -35.68
N ILE A 9 36.47 -13.52 -34.86
CA ILE A 9 37.45 -13.66 -33.78
C ILE A 9 36.68 -13.62 -32.45
N ILE A 10 36.64 -14.78 -31.80
CA ILE A 10 36.20 -15.00 -30.44
C ILE A 10 37.45 -15.08 -29.54
N ASN A 11 37.28 -14.60 -28.31
CA ASN A 11 38.14 -14.72 -27.12
C ASN A 11 39.39 -13.85 -27.07
N GLN A 12 39.37 -12.88 -26.14
CA GLN A 12 40.00 -13.09 -24.83
C GLN A 12 39.70 -11.96 -23.82
N LEU A 13 39.52 -12.40 -22.56
CA LEU A 13 39.82 -11.71 -21.30
C LEU A 13 38.90 -10.57 -20.84
N TYR A 14 38.07 -10.85 -19.84
CA TYR A 14 38.42 -10.54 -18.44
C TYR A 14 37.47 -11.29 -17.49
N ILE A 15 38.03 -12.27 -16.76
CA ILE A 15 37.43 -12.82 -15.54
C ILE A 15 37.84 -11.85 -14.43
N GLY A 16 36.89 -11.05 -13.95
CA GLY A 16 37.06 -10.16 -12.83
C GLY A 16 35.82 -10.25 -11.94
N ASP A 17 35.96 -11.03 -10.87
CA ASP A 17 35.13 -11.09 -9.65
C ASP A 17 33.70 -10.53 -9.74
N SER A 18 32.79 -11.44 -10.13
CA SER A 18 31.37 -11.33 -9.82
C SER A 18 31.16 -11.26 -8.30
N LYS A 19 30.85 -10.05 -7.81
CA LYS A 19 29.98 -9.84 -6.65
C LYS A 19 28.71 -9.12 -7.07
N PHE A 20 28.02 -9.65 -8.09
CA PHE A 20 26.61 -9.37 -8.33
C PHE A 20 25.80 -10.57 -7.83
N THR A 21 25.76 -10.75 -6.52
CA THR A 21 24.94 -11.78 -5.87
C THR A 21 23.85 -11.13 -5.02
N ASN A 22 22.60 -11.42 -5.40
CA ASN A 22 21.42 -11.54 -4.55
C ASN A 22 20.74 -10.28 -3.99
N GLN A 23 20.39 -9.32 -4.84
CA GLN A 23 19.26 -8.42 -4.56
C GLN A 23 18.01 -8.73 -5.42
N ASN A 24 18.18 -9.35 -6.60
CA ASN A 24 17.07 -9.59 -7.54
C ASN A 24 16.10 -10.70 -7.10
N GLU A 25 16.58 -11.78 -6.47
CA GLU A 25 15.70 -12.89 -6.04
C GLU A 25 14.67 -12.46 -4.98
N GLY A 26 15.08 -11.55 -4.09
CA GLY A 26 14.23 -11.04 -3.01
C GLY A 26 13.16 -10.06 -3.49
N ALA A 27 13.44 -9.25 -4.52
CA ALA A 27 12.44 -8.41 -5.17
C ALA A 27 11.40 -9.31 -5.85
N THR A 28 11.85 -10.20 -6.76
CA THR A 28 10.97 -11.03 -7.59
C THR A 28 9.95 -11.83 -6.76
N ASN A 29 10.32 -12.29 -5.57
CA ASN A 29 9.42 -13.03 -4.68
C ASN A 29 8.32 -12.15 -4.06
N LYS A 30 8.63 -10.88 -3.75
CA LYS A 30 7.68 -9.90 -3.20
C LYS A 30 6.65 -9.47 -4.25
N GLU A 31 7.08 -9.19 -5.49
CA GLU A 31 6.17 -8.85 -6.58
C GLU A 31 5.28 -10.04 -6.98
N GLN A 32 5.83 -11.26 -7.03
CA GLN A 32 5.04 -12.47 -7.29
C GLN A 32 3.94 -12.69 -6.24
N PHE A 33 4.25 -12.45 -4.96
CA PHE A 33 3.25 -12.54 -3.90
C PHE A 33 2.16 -11.47 -4.06
N LEU A 34 2.53 -10.22 -4.37
CA LEU A 34 1.57 -9.16 -4.66
C LEU A 34 0.64 -9.53 -5.83
N SER A 35 1.19 -9.98 -6.95
CA SER A 35 0.41 -10.41 -8.12
C SER A 35 -0.53 -11.56 -7.78
N SER A 36 -0.07 -12.51 -6.97
CA SER A 36 -0.91 -13.61 -6.47
C SER A 36 -2.09 -13.08 -5.65
N CYS A 37 -1.85 -12.15 -4.71
CA CYS A 37 -2.92 -11.52 -3.93
C CYS A 37 -3.90 -10.71 -4.80
N GLN A 38 -3.43 -10.05 -5.85
CA GLN A 38 -4.27 -9.30 -6.79
C GLN A 38 -5.19 -10.23 -7.59
N ALA A 39 -4.69 -11.40 -8.00
CA ALA A 39 -5.45 -12.39 -8.78
C ALA A 39 -6.49 -13.19 -7.97
N MET A 40 -6.38 -13.20 -6.63
CA MET A 40 -7.30 -13.94 -5.76
C MET A 40 -8.75 -13.47 -5.89
N GLN A 41 -9.71 -14.32 -5.54
CA GLN A 41 -11.11 -13.95 -5.37
C GLN A 41 -11.35 -13.33 -3.98
N ASN A 42 -12.49 -12.64 -3.82
CA ASN A 42 -12.80 -11.92 -2.56
C ASN A 42 -12.83 -12.83 -1.33
N PHE A 43 -13.25 -14.09 -1.46
CA PHE A 43 -13.27 -15.03 -0.34
C PHE A 43 -11.86 -15.48 0.07
N GLU A 44 -10.94 -15.63 -0.88
CA GLU A 44 -9.56 -16.08 -0.64
C GLU A 44 -8.77 -15.00 0.09
N ILE A 45 -8.84 -13.76 -0.41
CA ILE A 45 -8.17 -12.63 0.22
C ILE A 45 -8.77 -12.32 1.60
N LEU A 46 -10.08 -12.49 1.79
CA LEU A 46 -10.73 -12.37 3.09
C LEU A 46 -10.20 -13.43 4.06
N SER A 47 -10.05 -14.67 3.61
CA SER A 47 -9.47 -15.75 4.41
C SER A 47 -8.05 -15.42 4.85
N LEU A 48 -7.20 -14.91 3.95
CA LEU A 48 -5.85 -14.46 4.30
C LEU A 48 -5.86 -13.27 5.27
N TYR A 49 -6.69 -12.27 4.99
CA TYR A 49 -6.85 -11.09 5.84
C TYR A 49 -7.26 -11.48 7.27
N SER A 50 -8.18 -12.44 7.42
CA SER A 50 -8.64 -12.89 8.73
C SER A 50 -7.51 -13.45 9.61
N LYS A 51 -6.47 -14.04 8.98
CA LYS A 51 -5.28 -14.57 9.65
C LYS A 51 -4.30 -13.48 10.05
N CYS A 52 -4.17 -12.41 9.25
CA CYS A 52 -3.25 -11.31 9.53
C CYS A 52 -3.90 -10.12 10.27
N ALA A 53 -5.21 -10.11 10.50
CA ALA A 53 -5.94 -8.97 11.10
C ALA A 53 -5.47 -8.56 12.52
N LYS A 54 -4.76 -9.46 13.21
CA LYS A 54 -4.14 -9.21 14.53
C LYS A 54 -2.71 -8.67 14.44
N SER A 55 -2.11 -8.65 13.25
CA SER A 55 -0.76 -8.11 13.05
C SER A 55 -0.72 -6.59 13.19
N ASN A 56 0.48 -6.03 13.29
CA ASN A 56 0.67 -4.59 13.32
C ASN A 56 0.47 -3.91 11.95
N ALA A 57 0.28 -4.69 10.88
CA ALA A 57 0.16 -4.19 9.51
C ALA A 57 -0.91 -3.10 9.36
N ILE A 58 -2.10 -3.32 9.94
CA ILE A 58 -3.20 -2.35 9.86
C ILE A 58 -2.80 -1.02 10.52
N LYS A 59 -2.21 -1.08 11.71
CA LYS A 59 -1.77 0.12 12.44
C LYS A 59 -0.69 0.87 11.66
N ASN A 60 0.26 0.14 11.08
CA ASN A 60 1.32 0.75 10.28
C ASN A 60 0.77 1.43 9.02
N ILE A 61 -0.14 0.78 8.29
CA ILE A 61 -0.82 1.37 7.12
C ILE A 61 -1.58 2.64 7.51
N ILE A 62 -2.31 2.63 8.63
CA ILE A 62 -3.01 3.82 9.15
C ILE A 62 -2.03 4.96 9.46
N ASN A 63 -0.90 4.66 10.12
CA ASN A 63 0.12 5.66 10.43
C ASN A 63 0.72 6.27 9.17
N GLN A 64 0.98 5.45 8.14
CA GLN A 64 1.48 5.97 6.87
C GLN A 64 0.46 6.80 6.12
N PHE A 65 -0.81 6.41 6.17
CA PHE A 65 -1.87 7.26 5.63
C PHE A 65 -1.94 8.61 6.38
N GLN A 66 -1.74 8.61 7.69
CA GLN A 66 -1.69 9.85 8.45
C GLN A 66 -0.50 10.73 8.02
N ASN A 67 0.67 10.14 7.84
CA ASN A 67 1.85 10.85 7.34
C ASN A 67 1.61 11.38 5.93
N PHE A 68 0.94 10.62 5.06
CA PHE A 68 0.61 11.05 3.70
C PHE A 68 -0.19 12.36 3.70
N ILE A 69 -1.21 12.49 4.56
CA ILE A 69 -2.00 13.74 4.62
C ILE A 69 -1.25 14.87 5.33
N LEU A 70 -0.63 14.58 6.48
CA LEU A 70 -0.10 15.61 7.37
C LEU A 70 1.30 16.08 7.01
N CYS A 71 2.12 15.20 6.44
CA CYS A 71 3.56 15.38 6.30
C CYS A 71 4.08 15.17 4.88
N SER A 72 3.28 14.67 3.93
CA SER A 72 3.77 14.45 2.56
C SER A 72 4.12 15.78 1.89
N ASP A 73 5.22 15.75 1.13
CA ASP A 73 5.67 16.83 0.25
C ASP A 73 4.80 16.93 -1.01
N ASP A 74 3.98 15.91 -1.30
CA ASP A 74 3.03 15.88 -2.41
C ASP A 74 1.74 16.67 -2.12
N GLN A 75 1.94 17.95 -1.79
CA GLN A 75 0.90 18.91 -1.48
C GLN A 75 -0.08 19.08 -2.65
N ILE A 76 0.45 19.13 -3.87
CA ILE A 76 -0.33 19.28 -5.11
C ILE A 76 -1.35 18.16 -5.25
N VAL A 77 -0.94 16.92 -5.00
CA VAL A 77 -1.81 15.75 -5.13
C VAL A 77 -2.96 15.81 -4.13
N VAL A 78 -2.67 16.16 -2.87
CA VAL A 78 -3.69 16.31 -1.83
C VAL A 78 -4.66 17.45 -2.16
N GLU A 79 -4.16 18.57 -2.68
CA GLU A 79 -5.03 19.67 -3.10
C GLU A 79 -5.90 19.31 -4.31
N SER A 80 -5.34 18.67 -5.34
CA SER A 80 -6.11 18.24 -6.51
C SER A 80 -7.23 17.26 -6.15
N ILE A 81 -7.01 16.34 -5.21
CA ILE A 81 -8.08 15.45 -4.73
C ILE A 81 -9.17 16.26 -4.01
N SER A 82 -8.80 17.29 -3.26
CA SER A 82 -9.74 18.14 -2.52
C SER A 82 -10.60 19.02 -3.43
N GLU A 83 -10.01 19.55 -4.50
CA GLU A 83 -10.72 20.35 -5.51
C GLU A 83 -11.88 19.57 -6.14
N LEU A 84 -11.70 18.25 -6.33
CA LEU A 84 -12.75 17.36 -6.83
C LEU A 84 -13.91 17.15 -5.82
N ILE A 85 -13.68 17.39 -4.53
CA ILE A 85 -14.64 17.10 -3.47
C ILE A 85 -15.36 18.37 -3.04
N GLU A 86 -14.62 19.34 -2.48
CA GLU A 86 -15.21 20.49 -1.76
C GLU A 86 -14.33 21.77 -1.83
N GLN A 87 -13.39 21.87 -2.79
CA GLN A 87 -12.53 23.06 -3.03
C GLN A 87 -11.81 23.59 -1.78
N ARG A 88 -11.32 22.68 -0.92
CA ARG A 88 -10.60 23.05 0.31
C ARG A 88 -9.10 23.13 0.03
N ASN A 89 -8.43 24.12 0.61
CA ASN A 89 -6.97 24.19 0.54
C ASN A 89 -6.30 23.18 1.48
N LEU A 90 -5.00 22.90 1.26
CA LEU A 90 -4.26 21.91 2.04
C LEU A 90 -4.30 22.15 3.55
N SER A 91 -4.18 23.40 3.98
CA SER A 91 -4.18 23.75 5.41
C SER A 91 -5.50 23.36 6.08
N GLN A 92 -6.63 23.55 5.40
CA GLN A 92 -7.94 23.15 5.90
C GLN A 92 -8.04 21.63 6.00
N ILE A 93 -7.62 20.91 4.96
CA ILE A 93 -7.62 19.44 4.93
C ILE A 93 -6.81 18.88 6.09
N ARG A 94 -5.58 19.36 6.29
CA ARG A 94 -4.69 18.92 7.37
C ARG A 94 -5.27 19.19 8.75
N LYS A 95 -5.83 20.39 8.97
CA LYS A 95 -6.47 20.74 10.26
C LYS A 95 -7.63 19.82 10.60
N GLU A 96 -8.48 19.55 9.61
CA GLU A 96 -9.64 18.68 9.78
C GLU A 96 -9.26 17.23 9.96
N PHE A 97 -8.29 16.75 9.18
CA PHE A 97 -7.79 15.39 9.33
C PHE A 97 -7.11 15.19 10.69
N ASN A 98 -6.34 16.16 11.16
CA ASN A 98 -5.77 16.12 12.51
C ASN A 98 -6.87 16.06 13.59
N THR A 99 -7.96 16.83 13.42
CA THR A 99 -9.14 16.75 14.30
C THR A 99 -9.78 15.37 14.24
N PHE A 100 -9.94 14.82 13.03
CA PHE A 100 -10.48 13.48 12.80
C PHE A 100 -9.64 12.38 13.48
N CYS A 101 -8.32 12.49 13.43
CA CYS A 101 -7.38 11.61 14.14
C CYS A 101 -7.48 11.76 15.66
N LYS A 102 -7.57 12.98 16.20
CA LYS A 102 -7.65 13.19 17.66
C LYS A 102 -8.90 12.57 18.29
N LEU A 103 -10.01 12.54 17.56
CA LEU A 103 -11.28 11.99 18.04
C LEU A 103 -11.29 10.45 18.08
N LYS A 104 -10.31 9.77 17.47
CA LYS A 104 -10.35 8.32 17.24
C LYS A 104 -8.97 7.69 17.44
N LYS A 105 -8.88 6.62 18.23
CA LYS A 105 -7.63 5.83 18.31
C LYS A 105 -7.31 5.23 16.94
N LEU A 106 -6.05 5.31 16.52
CA LEU A 106 -5.55 4.76 15.25
C LEU A 106 -5.56 3.22 15.28
N ASN A 107 -6.72 2.64 14.98
CA ASN A 107 -6.98 1.20 14.99
C ASN A 107 -7.97 0.83 13.86
N GLN A 108 -8.44 -0.42 13.84
CA GLN A 108 -9.41 -0.91 12.85
C GLN A 108 -10.70 -0.07 12.80
N SER A 109 -11.16 0.49 13.93
CA SER A 109 -12.34 1.36 13.96
C SER A 109 -12.07 2.71 13.29
N PHE A 110 -10.87 3.27 13.47
CA PHE A 110 -10.44 4.45 12.71
C PHE A 110 -10.43 4.16 11.21
N LEU A 111 -9.85 3.02 10.79
CA LEU A 111 -9.82 2.61 9.38
C LEU A 111 -11.24 2.54 8.78
N VAL A 112 -12.19 1.86 9.44
CA VAL A 112 -13.59 1.80 8.99
C VAL A 112 -14.18 3.21 8.87
N SER A 113 -13.86 4.10 9.81
CA SER A 113 -14.31 5.49 9.78
C SER A 113 -13.72 6.27 8.59
N VAL A 114 -12.46 6.02 8.23
CA VAL A 114 -11.81 6.62 7.05
C VAL A 114 -12.47 6.12 5.77
N ILE A 115 -12.63 4.80 5.61
CA ILE A 115 -13.20 4.19 4.40
C ILE A 115 -14.64 4.68 4.15
N ASN A 116 -15.42 4.91 5.21
CA ASN A 116 -16.80 5.40 5.12
C ASN A 116 -16.91 6.94 5.12
N SER A 117 -15.81 7.66 5.32
CA SER A 117 -15.83 9.13 5.34
C SER A 117 -16.02 9.67 3.93
N LYS A 118 -17.06 10.48 3.70
CA LYS A 118 -17.23 11.19 2.42
C LYS A 118 -15.98 12.01 2.04
N ARG A 119 -15.30 12.58 3.04
CA ARG A 119 -14.13 13.44 2.84
C ARG A 119 -12.84 12.64 2.69
N PHE A 120 -12.56 11.73 3.62
CA PHE A 120 -11.24 11.09 3.72
C PHE A 120 -11.12 9.77 2.96
N SER A 121 -12.24 9.18 2.53
CA SER A 121 -12.21 7.91 1.80
C SER A 121 -11.52 8.02 0.44
N MET A 122 -11.66 9.15 -0.25
CA MET A 122 -11.02 9.37 -1.55
C MET A 122 -9.50 9.51 -1.43
N PHE A 123 -9.01 10.28 -0.44
CA PHE A 123 -7.58 10.35 -0.11
C PHE A 123 -7.02 8.98 0.25
N PHE A 124 -7.75 8.20 1.04
CA PHE A 124 -7.30 6.88 1.44
C PHE A 124 -7.25 5.91 0.27
N LYS A 125 -8.27 5.92 -0.61
CA LYS A 125 -8.27 5.13 -1.84
C LYS A 125 -7.07 5.47 -2.73
N TYR A 126 -6.80 6.76 -2.90
CA TYR A 126 -5.67 7.22 -3.67
C TYR A 126 -4.33 6.76 -3.06
N PHE A 127 -4.14 6.99 -1.76
CA PHE A 127 -2.98 6.51 -1.00
C PHE A 127 -2.75 5.00 -1.17
N LEU A 128 -3.81 4.19 -1.07
CA LEU A 128 -3.72 2.74 -1.24
C LEU A 128 -3.29 2.32 -2.64
N ASN A 129 -3.63 3.09 -3.67
CA ASN A 129 -3.36 2.73 -5.06
C ASN A 129 -1.97 3.20 -5.54
N TYR A 130 -1.45 4.29 -4.96
CA TYR A 130 -0.28 4.96 -5.54
C TYR A 130 0.88 5.19 -4.56
N TYR A 131 0.69 5.03 -3.25
CA TYR A 131 1.74 5.38 -2.26
C TYR A 131 2.13 4.22 -1.35
N VAL A 132 1.14 3.46 -0.88
CA VAL A 132 1.38 2.51 0.21
C VAL A 132 2.26 1.33 -0.21
N LEU A 133 2.25 0.94 -1.49
CA LEU A 133 3.01 -0.21 -1.98
C LEU A 133 4.51 0.08 -1.99
N ASP A 134 4.93 1.23 -2.50
CA ASP A 134 6.34 1.65 -2.52
C ASP A 134 6.89 1.69 -1.09
N TRP A 135 6.14 2.31 -0.17
CA TRP A 135 6.49 2.31 1.24
C TRP A 135 6.64 0.88 1.81
N ALA A 136 5.69 -0.02 1.50
CA ALA A 136 5.73 -1.38 2.00
C ALA A 136 6.98 -2.12 1.49
N PHE A 137 7.30 -2.01 0.21
CA PHE A 137 8.44 -2.68 -0.40
C PHE A 137 9.79 -2.16 0.11
N GLU A 138 9.90 -0.85 0.34
CA GLU A 138 11.14 -0.21 0.80
C GLU A 138 11.43 -0.43 2.29
N ARG A 139 10.40 -0.34 3.15
CA ARG A 139 10.61 -0.17 4.60
C ARG A 139 10.13 -1.33 5.47
N VAL A 140 9.42 -2.31 4.91
CA VAL A 140 8.83 -3.41 5.69
C VAL A 140 9.46 -4.74 5.29
N ASN A 141 10.43 -5.22 6.07
CA ASN A 141 11.08 -6.51 5.79
C ASN A 141 10.50 -7.70 6.58
N LYS A 142 10.02 -7.51 7.82
CA LYS A 142 9.60 -8.64 8.68
C LYS A 142 8.14 -9.06 8.54
N GLU A 143 7.27 -8.20 8.01
CA GLU A 143 5.82 -8.47 7.91
C GLU A 143 5.24 -8.04 6.55
N LEU A 144 6.06 -7.99 5.50
CA LEU A 144 5.65 -7.47 4.19
C LEU A 144 4.37 -8.14 3.69
N ASN A 145 4.32 -9.48 3.72
CA ASN A 145 3.16 -10.23 3.25
C ASN A 145 1.86 -9.84 3.97
N ASN A 146 1.92 -9.61 5.30
CA ASN A 146 0.76 -9.14 6.06
C ASN A 146 0.32 -7.74 5.61
N HIS A 147 1.27 -6.86 5.31
CA HIS A 147 0.97 -5.52 4.78
C HIS A 147 0.34 -5.61 3.40
N LEU A 148 0.91 -6.40 2.49
CA LEU A 148 0.37 -6.61 1.14
C LEU A 148 -1.05 -7.20 1.17
N ILE A 149 -1.29 -8.22 2.01
CA ILE A 149 -2.64 -8.76 2.21
C ILE A 149 -3.61 -7.68 2.69
N CYS A 150 -3.23 -6.89 3.71
CA CYS A 150 -4.08 -5.81 4.21
C CYS A 150 -4.35 -4.73 3.14
N ILE A 151 -3.33 -4.32 2.40
CA ILE A 151 -3.44 -3.31 1.34
C ILE A 151 -4.43 -3.78 0.27
N ILE A 152 -4.24 -5.00 -0.26
CA ILE A 152 -5.12 -5.56 -1.29
C ILE A 152 -6.55 -5.73 -0.74
N PHE A 153 -6.70 -6.22 0.48
CA PHE A 153 -8.01 -6.33 1.11
C PHE A 153 -8.72 -4.97 1.22
N PHE A 154 -8.01 -3.91 1.66
CA PHE A 154 -8.59 -2.57 1.77
C PHE A 154 -8.93 -1.96 0.42
N GLN A 155 -8.10 -2.18 -0.62
CA GLN A 155 -8.44 -1.79 -1.99
C GLN A 155 -9.75 -2.44 -2.44
N ARG A 156 -9.95 -3.73 -2.14
CA ARG A 156 -11.21 -4.45 -2.45
C ARG A 156 -12.40 -3.94 -1.68
N CYS A 157 -12.24 -3.45 -0.45
CA CYS A 157 -13.32 -2.76 0.27
C CYS A 157 -13.86 -1.51 -0.46
N PHE A 158 -13.10 -0.92 -1.39
CA PHE A 158 -13.59 0.17 -2.25
C PHE A 158 -14.34 -0.31 -3.49
N LEU A 159 -14.17 -1.57 -3.88
CA LEU A 159 -14.87 -2.22 -4.99
C LEU A 159 -16.14 -2.93 -4.51
N ASP A 160 -16.05 -3.59 -3.35
CA ASP A 160 -17.13 -4.31 -2.69
C ASP A 160 -17.26 -3.82 -1.24
N LYS A 161 -18.30 -3.01 -1.00
CA LYS A 161 -18.57 -2.42 0.32
C LYS A 161 -19.00 -3.46 1.36
N THR A 162 -19.42 -4.65 0.97
CA THR A 162 -19.81 -5.71 1.91
C THR A 162 -18.61 -6.18 2.74
N LEU A 163 -17.41 -6.17 2.16
CA LEU A 163 -16.16 -6.57 2.82
C LEU A 163 -15.77 -5.67 3.99
N ILE A 164 -16.27 -4.43 4.06
CA ILE A 164 -15.99 -3.52 5.18
C ILE A 164 -16.49 -4.11 6.50
N LYS A 165 -17.59 -4.88 6.47
CA LYS A 165 -18.17 -5.54 7.66
C LYS A 165 -17.24 -6.56 8.28
N GLU A 166 -16.30 -7.10 7.50
CA GLU A 166 -15.31 -8.09 7.94
C GLU A 166 -14.13 -7.46 8.69
N ILE A 167 -14.02 -6.13 8.70
CA ILE A 167 -13.02 -5.41 9.49
C ILE A 167 -13.46 -5.44 10.96
N LYS A 168 -12.96 -6.42 11.72
CA LYS A 168 -13.27 -6.58 13.14
C LYS A 168 -12.87 -5.34 13.94
N THR A 169 -13.86 -4.62 14.46
CA THR A 169 -13.66 -3.55 15.44
C THR A 169 -13.90 -4.08 16.85
N TYR A 170 -12.89 -4.02 17.71
CA TYR A 170 -13.07 -4.36 19.12
C TYR A 170 -13.92 -3.29 19.80
N LYS A 171 -15.12 -3.67 20.26
CA LYS A 171 -15.89 -2.81 21.17
C LYS A 171 -15.18 -2.81 22.52
N LYS A 172 -14.96 -1.63 23.08
CA LYS A 172 -14.47 -1.49 24.46
C LYS A 172 -15.52 -2.13 25.36
N ARG A 173 -15.14 -3.09 26.22
CA ARG A 173 -16.05 -3.53 27.29
C ARG A 173 -16.30 -2.31 28.17
N LEU A 174 -17.58 -1.99 28.36
CA LEU A 174 -18.02 -1.08 29.40
C LEU A 174 -18.00 -1.92 30.67
N ASP A 175 -16.85 -1.96 31.33
CA ASP A 175 -16.72 -2.42 32.70
C ASP A 175 -17.01 -1.23 33.63
#